data_AF-A0A2E3XP36-F1
#
_entry.id   AF-A0A2E3XP36-F1
#
_cell.length_a   1.000
_cell.length_b   1.000
_cell.length_c   1.000
_cell.angle_alpha   90.00
_cell.angle_beta   90.00
_cell.angle_gamma   90.00
#
_symmetry.space_group_name_H-M   'P 1'
#
loop_
_entity.id
_entity.type
_entity.pdbx_description
1 polymer ?
#
loop_
_entity_poly.entity_id
_entity_poly.type
_entity_poly.pdbx_seq_one_letter_code
_entity_poly.pdbx_strand_id
1 'polypeptide(L)'
;MKKIILTLSLFLISISHSLANEFNCAVNISHSNPSASDSRFPFTFNSEKDTSKSLQFKDYRFLVWKSDASLMIKIKGGVFKEALSVQFGLDQKQARFHYGKDFDFDCSQKAIADSSHTLKKIDGAKENIVVKVTHNLTFPYNQSEEVELMRTLYFQDEKIYSESSKLIPKLPWCSLRIQLSRNEDTTVKAGEEFIPVSYDGHNNNSYFTTHSYSFVDFASGKKRGSKRLYNPFMFNCNVLRGMDFNGDTFASIVGNYLKIK
;
A
#
# COMPACT_ATOMS: atom_id res chain seq x y z
N MET A 1 26.24 55.03 -32.82
CA MET A 1 25.06 54.82 -31.94
C MET A 1 25.10 53.39 -31.43
N LYS A 2 25.34 53.19 -30.12
CA LYS A 2 25.48 51.85 -29.50
C LYS A 2 24.08 51.30 -29.17
N LYS A 3 23.74 50.11 -29.70
CA LYS A 3 22.51 49.38 -29.34
C LYS A 3 22.75 48.66 -28.02
N ILE A 4 21.98 49.04 -26.99
CA ILE A 4 21.89 48.33 -25.72
C ILE A 4 20.87 47.20 -25.92
N ILE A 5 21.32 45.96 -25.80
CA ILE A 5 20.45 44.78 -25.81
C ILE A 5 20.03 44.54 -24.35
N LEU A 6 18.79 44.86 -24.01
CA LEU A 6 18.18 44.57 -22.72
C LEU A 6 17.77 43.10 -22.72
N THR A 7 18.49 42.25 -21.97
CA THR A 7 18.11 40.85 -21.77
C THR A 7 17.12 40.78 -20.60
N LEU A 8 15.84 40.67 -20.93
CA LEU A 8 14.76 40.49 -19.95
C LEU A 8 14.82 39.06 -19.40
N SER A 9 15.44 38.87 -18.23
CA SER A 9 15.42 37.60 -17.51
C SER A 9 14.05 37.43 -16.86
N LEU A 10 13.19 36.65 -17.50
CA LEU A 10 11.89 36.27 -16.98
C LEU A 10 12.10 35.22 -15.86
N PHE A 11 12.11 35.67 -14.61
CA PHE A 11 12.01 34.77 -13.46
C PHE A 11 10.58 34.23 -13.39
N LEU A 12 10.40 33.00 -13.89
CA LEU A 12 9.20 32.21 -13.64
C LEU A 12 9.17 31.82 -12.16
N ILE A 13 8.50 32.64 -11.36
CA ILE A 13 8.06 32.26 -10.02
C ILE A 13 6.94 31.23 -10.23
N SER A 14 7.29 29.95 -10.14
CA SER A 14 6.31 28.88 -10.04
C SER A 14 5.56 29.05 -8.73
N ILE A 15 4.38 29.68 -8.82
CA ILE A 15 3.39 29.68 -7.74
C ILE A 15 2.86 28.25 -7.65
N SER A 16 3.52 27.43 -6.84
CA SER A 16 3.01 26.14 -6.40
C SER A 16 1.72 26.42 -5.63
N HIS A 17 0.58 26.30 -6.32
CA HIS A 17 -0.72 26.33 -5.67
C HIS A 17 -0.78 25.07 -4.80
N SER A 18 -0.49 25.19 -3.50
CA SER A 18 -0.84 24.14 -2.56
C SER A 18 -2.36 24.05 -2.58
N LEU A 19 -2.87 22.99 -3.20
CA LEU A 19 -4.29 22.68 -3.12
C LEU A 19 -4.58 22.43 -1.64
N ALA A 20 -5.42 23.26 -1.04
CA ALA A 20 -5.90 23.04 0.31
C ALA A 20 -6.67 21.72 0.34
N ASN A 21 -6.10 20.69 0.97
CA ASN A 21 -6.78 19.41 1.10
C ASN A 21 -7.70 19.49 2.33
N GLU A 22 -8.94 19.97 2.11
CA GLU A 22 -10.02 19.77 3.07
C GLU A 22 -10.47 18.32 2.98
N PHE A 23 -10.51 17.63 4.11
CA PHE A 23 -10.93 16.25 4.18
C PHE A 23 -12.23 16.11 4.98
N ASN A 24 -13.16 15.32 4.44
CA ASN A 24 -14.36 14.87 5.14
C ASN A 24 -14.07 13.49 5.70
N CYS A 25 -13.93 13.41 7.02
CA CYS A 25 -13.69 12.17 7.73
C CYS A 25 -14.95 11.66 8.43
N ALA A 26 -15.03 10.36 8.66
CA ALA A 26 -16.01 9.70 9.49
C ALA A 26 -15.36 8.54 10.24
N VAL A 27 -15.73 8.38 11.51
CA VAL A 27 -15.41 7.19 12.30
C VAL A 27 -16.69 6.42 12.55
N ASN A 28 -16.74 5.16 12.14
CA ASN A 28 -17.80 4.22 12.46
C ASN A 28 -17.30 3.25 13.54
N ILE A 29 -18.07 3.09 14.60
CA ILE A 29 -17.79 2.12 15.66
C ILE A 29 -18.97 1.16 15.76
N SER A 30 -18.81 -0.02 15.18
CA SER A 30 -19.76 -1.13 15.23
C SER A 30 -19.64 -1.85 16.57
N HIS A 31 -20.77 -2.32 17.11
CA HIS A 31 -20.78 -3.04 18.38
C HIS A 31 -20.86 -4.54 18.13
N SER A 32 -20.13 -5.33 18.92
CA SER A 32 -20.23 -6.79 18.92
C SER A 32 -21.59 -7.31 19.42
N ASN A 33 -22.44 -6.41 19.93
CA ASN A 33 -23.78 -6.71 20.42
C ASN A 33 -24.82 -6.25 19.37
N PRO A 34 -25.58 -7.17 18.74
CA PRO A 34 -26.48 -6.85 17.61
C PRO A 34 -27.65 -5.91 17.96
N SER A 35 -27.83 -5.57 19.25
CA SER A 35 -28.85 -4.67 19.75
C SER A 35 -28.40 -3.21 19.89
N ALA A 36 -27.10 -2.92 19.71
CA ALA A 36 -26.57 -1.57 19.85
C ALA A 36 -26.40 -0.89 18.48
N SER A 37 -26.93 0.32 18.34
CA SER A 37 -26.88 1.08 17.09
C SER A 37 -25.45 1.48 16.74
N ASP A 38 -25.03 1.16 15.50
CA ASP A 38 -23.78 1.62 14.92
C ASP A 38 -23.66 3.14 15.06
N SER A 39 -22.52 3.59 15.59
CA SER A 39 -22.29 5.01 15.82
C SER A 39 -21.35 5.56 14.75
N ARG A 40 -21.86 6.43 13.88
CA ARG A 40 -21.10 7.15 12.85
C ARG A 40 -20.84 8.59 13.29
N PHE A 41 -19.57 8.99 13.30
CA PHE A 41 -19.13 10.32 13.75
C PHE A 41 -18.41 11.06 12.63
N PRO A 42 -19.12 11.93 11.87
CA PRO A 42 -18.49 12.73 10.83
C PRO A 42 -17.74 13.93 11.42
N PHE A 43 -16.62 14.29 10.79
CA PHE A 43 -15.89 15.52 11.08
C PHE A 43 -15.07 15.97 9.86
N THR A 44 -14.77 17.26 9.78
CA THR A 44 -13.89 17.81 8.74
C THR A 44 -12.49 18.08 9.30
N PHE A 45 -11.45 17.95 8.48
CA PHE A 45 -10.08 18.34 8.81
C PHE A 45 -9.48 19.10 7.62
N ASN A 46 -9.01 20.33 7.85
CA ASN A 46 -8.36 21.14 6.83
C ASN A 46 -6.85 21.16 7.07
N SER A 47 -6.08 20.54 6.18
CA SER A 47 -4.63 20.37 6.35
C SER A 47 -3.80 21.66 6.32
N GLU A 48 -4.40 22.80 5.97
CA GLU A 48 -3.73 24.12 6.00
C GLU A 48 -4.15 24.96 7.21
N LYS A 49 -5.39 24.79 7.70
CA LYS A 49 -5.95 25.60 8.79
C LYS A 49 -5.89 24.91 10.14
N ASP A 50 -5.97 23.58 10.16
CA ASP A 50 -6.04 22.79 11.38
C ASP A 50 -4.65 22.23 11.72
N THR A 51 -4.04 22.69 12.82
CA THR A 51 -2.79 22.11 13.33
C THR A 51 -3.03 20.68 13.84
N SER A 52 -4.12 20.49 14.58
CA SER A 52 -4.59 19.19 15.03
C SER A 52 -6.06 19.26 15.41
N LYS A 53 -6.73 18.11 15.38
CA LYS A 53 -8.12 17.95 15.82
C LYS A 53 -8.19 16.76 16.75
N SER A 54 -8.55 17.03 18.01
CA SER A 54 -8.80 16.00 19.01
C SER A 54 -10.31 15.77 19.11
N LEU A 55 -10.72 14.50 19.04
CA LEU A 55 -12.11 14.09 19.17
C LEU A 55 -12.19 13.03 20.26
N GLN A 56 -13.18 13.14 21.13
CA GLN A 56 -13.44 12.14 22.16
C GLN A 56 -14.82 11.54 21.93
N PHE A 57 -14.88 10.22 21.77
CA PHE A 57 -16.10 9.49 21.52
C PHE A 57 -16.15 8.28 22.46
N LYS A 58 -17.03 8.34 23.47
CA LYS A 58 -17.11 7.32 24.53
C LYS A 58 -15.70 7.05 25.13
N ASP A 59 -15.24 5.81 25.06
CA ASP A 59 -13.96 5.34 25.59
C ASP A 59 -12.77 5.56 24.63
N TYR A 60 -13.03 6.13 23.45
CA TYR A 60 -12.02 6.40 22.43
C TYR A 60 -11.62 7.87 22.40
N ARG A 61 -10.32 8.10 22.25
CA ARG A 61 -9.73 9.41 21.94
C ARG A 61 -9.01 9.33 20.60
N PHE A 62 -9.39 10.23 19.70
CA PHE A 62 -8.82 10.40 18.37
C PHE A 62 -8.05 11.70 18.34
N LEU A 63 -6.86 11.65 17.76
CA LEU A 63 -6.08 12.81 17.42
C LEU A 63 -5.74 12.71 15.95
N VAL A 64 -6.17 13.70 15.17
CA VAL A 64 -5.81 13.86 13.77
C VAL A 64 -4.92 15.08 13.66
N TRP A 65 -3.78 14.99 12.97
CA TRP A 65 -2.91 16.14 12.74
C TRP A 65 -2.17 15.98 11.43
N LYS A 66 -1.65 17.09 10.91
CA LYS A 66 -0.74 17.08 9.78
C LYS A 66 0.70 17.00 10.28
N SER A 67 1.50 16.14 9.67
CA SER A 67 2.96 16.14 9.81
C SER A 67 3.56 16.11 8.41
N ASP A 68 4.28 17.16 8.03
CA ASP A 68 4.88 17.30 6.69
C ASP A 68 3.86 17.07 5.55
N ALA A 69 4.10 16.06 4.72
CA ALA A 69 3.24 15.64 3.61
C ALA A 69 2.25 14.53 4.00
N SER A 70 1.98 14.34 5.30
CA SER A 70 1.12 13.25 5.78
C SER A 70 0.04 13.69 6.75
N LEU A 71 -1.11 13.01 6.68
CA LEU A 71 -2.16 13.00 7.67
C LEU A 71 -1.87 11.90 8.69
N MET A 72 -1.74 12.30 9.95
CA MET A 72 -1.46 11.41 11.06
C MET A 72 -2.71 11.23 11.90
N ILE A 73 -2.98 10.00 12.29
CA ILE A 73 -4.14 9.64 13.12
C ILE A 73 -3.65 8.81 14.29
N LYS A 74 -4.05 9.18 15.50
CA LYS A 74 -3.77 8.42 16.71
C LYS A 74 -5.06 8.11 17.44
N ILE A 75 -5.22 6.85 17.80
CA ILE A 75 -6.41 6.32 18.46
C ILE A 75 -5.97 5.72 19.80
N LYS A 76 -6.69 6.08 20.88
CA LYS A 76 -6.44 5.56 22.22
C LYS A 76 -7.75 5.13 22.88
N GLY A 77 -7.72 4.01 23.61
CA GLY A 77 -8.84 3.55 24.43
C GLY A 77 -9.80 2.61 23.69
N GLY A 78 -10.92 2.28 24.34
CA GLY A 78 -11.86 1.24 23.88
C GLY A 78 -11.20 -0.13 23.75
N VAL A 79 -11.27 -0.75 22.57
CA VAL A 79 -10.65 -2.06 22.28
C VAL A 79 -9.12 -2.02 22.18
N PHE A 80 -8.52 -0.83 22.09
CA PHE A 80 -7.08 -0.68 21.93
C PHE A 80 -6.38 -0.61 23.29
N LYS A 81 -5.63 -1.67 23.66
CA LYS A 81 -4.77 -1.68 24.86
C LYS A 81 -3.61 -0.69 24.78
N GLU A 82 -3.09 -0.46 23.58
CA GLU A 82 -2.04 0.52 23.28
C GLU A 82 -2.54 1.53 22.25
N ALA A 83 -1.92 2.71 22.20
CA ALA A 83 -2.28 3.72 21.23
C ALA A 83 -1.93 3.25 19.80
N LEU A 84 -2.92 3.19 18.92
CA LEU A 84 -2.69 2.95 17.51
C LEU A 84 -2.36 4.27 16.81
N SER A 85 -1.34 4.27 15.96
CA SER A 85 -1.01 5.39 15.08
C SER A 85 -1.05 4.94 13.63
N VAL A 86 -1.70 5.72 12.77
CA VAL A 86 -1.83 5.47 11.34
C VAL A 86 -1.40 6.73 10.59
N GLN A 87 -0.73 6.56 9.45
CA GLN A 87 -0.21 7.63 8.62
C GLN A 87 -0.72 7.46 7.19
N PHE A 88 -1.14 8.56 6.57
CA PHE A 88 -1.58 8.61 5.17
C PHE A 88 -0.88 9.76 4.46
N GLY A 89 -0.53 9.59 3.18
CA GLY A 89 -0.03 10.70 2.35
C GLY A 89 -1.13 11.73 2.10
N LEU A 90 -0.80 13.03 2.15
CA LEU A 90 -1.76 14.10 1.84
C LEU A 90 -2.14 14.15 0.35
N ASP A 91 -1.35 13.54 -0.52
CA ASP A 91 -1.62 13.34 -1.95
C ASP A 91 -2.68 12.26 -2.21
N GLN A 92 -3.01 11.44 -1.20
CA GLN A 92 -4.08 10.46 -1.29
C GLN A 92 -5.45 11.16 -1.23
N LYS A 93 -6.27 10.94 -2.26
CA LYS A 93 -7.65 11.46 -2.31
C LYS A 93 -8.56 10.84 -1.27
N GLN A 94 -8.18 9.68 -0.73
CA GLN A 94 -8.92 8.96 0.29
C GLN A 94 -7.97 8.18 1.20
N ALA A 95 -8.25 8.25 2.50
CA ALA A 95 -7.61 7.52 3.57
C ALA A 95 -8.69 6.67 4.27
N ARG A 96 -8.61 5.36 4.13
CA ARG A 96 -9.51 4.42 4.82
C ARG A 96 -8.71 3.50 5.73
N PHE A 97 -9.26 3.24 6.91
CA PHE A 97 -8.66 2.35 7.88
C PHE A 97 -9.74 1.59 8.65
N HIS A 98 -9.66 0.27 8.59
CA HIS A 98 -10.57 -0.62 9.29
C HIS A 98 -9.79 -1.44 10.32
N TYR A 99 -10.39 -1.66 11.50
CA TYR A 99 -9.80 -2.46 12.56
C TYR A 99 -10.84 -3.39 13.20
N GLY A 100 -10.59 -4.70 13.10
CA GLY A 100 -11.53 -5.71 13.60
C GLY A 100 -12.83 -5.69 12.81
N LYS A 101 -13.96 -5.97 13.46
CA LYS A 101 -15.32 -5.79 12.87
C LYS A 101 -16.00 -4.50 13.35
N ASP A 102 -15.37 -3.82 14.30
CA ASP A 102 -16.01 -2.88 15.20
C ASP A 102 -15.53 -1.44 14.98
N PHE A 103 -14.58 -1.23 14.06
CA PHE A 103 -13.98 0.08 13.86
C PHE A 103 -13.66 0.34 12.39
N ASP A 104 -14.17 1.44 11.86
CA ASP A 104 -13.89 1.91 10.51
C ASP A 104 -13.67 3.42 10.52
N PHE A 105 -12.64 3.87 9.81
CA PHE A 105 -12.29 5.25 9.59
C PHE A 105 -12.25 5.47 8.09
N ASP A 106 -13.04 6.42 7.60
CA ASP A 106 -13.01 6.85 6.21
C ASP A 106 -12.76 8.34 6.20
N CYS A 107 -11.77 8.78 5.45
CA CYS A 107 -11.52 10.19 5.22
C CYS A 107 -11.19 10.46 3.77
N SER A 108 -12.08 11.17 3.10
CA SER A 108 -11.94 11.54 1.70
C SER A 108 -11.64 13.02 1.58
N GLN A 109 -10.70 13.38 0.71
CA GLN A 109 -10.56 14.77 0.29
C GLN A 109 -11.89 15.23 -0.30
N LYS A 110 -12.37 16.39 0.14
CA LYS A 110 -13.57 17.06 -0.34
C LYS A 110 -13.31 17.54 -1.77
N ALA A 111 -13.38 16.65 -2.73
CA ALA A 111 -13.39 17.01 -4.14
C ALA A 111 -14.82 16.95 -4.67
N ILE A 112 -15.10 17.87 -5.58
CA ILE A 112 -16.28 17.98 -6.46
C ILE A 112 -16.98 16.62 -6.64
N ALA A 113 -18.30 16.65 -6.44
CA ALA A 113 -19.22 15.52 -6.57
C ALA A 113 -18.85 14.53 -7.69
N ASP A 114 -19.11 13.26 -7.40
CA ASP A 114 -19.14 12.12 -8.32
C ASP A 114 -17.80 11.63 -8.89
N SER A 115 -17.20 10.69 -8.15
CA SER A 115 -16.80 9.42 -8.75
C SER A 115 -16.71 8.34 -7.68
N SER A 116 -17.83 7.67 -7.46
CA SER A 116 -17.88 6.35 -6.82
C SER A 116 -17.05 5.37 -7.65
N HIS A 117 -15.73 5.31 -7.43
CA HIS A 117 -14.95 4.14 -7.79
C HIS A 117 -15.25 3.07 -6.75
N THR A 118 -16.21 2.21 -7.07
CA THR A 118 -16.39 0.93 -6.40
C THR A 118 -15.15 0.08 -6.71
N LEU A 119 -14.08 0.27 -5.93
CA LEU A 119 -12.89 -0.56 -6.00
C LEU A 119 -13.29 -1.98 -5.58
N LYS A 120 -13.27 -2.90 -6.54
CA LYS A 120 -13.46 -4.32 -6.29
C LYS A 120 -12.42 -4.75 -5.26
N LYS A 121 -12.85 -5.34 -4.14
CA LYS A 121 -11.96 -6.03 -3.20
C LYS A 121 -11.14 -7.06 -3.99
N ILE A 122 -9.82 -7.10 -3.78
CA ILE A 122 -8.99 -8.21 -4.29
C ILE A 122 -9.34 -9.47 -3.50
N ASP A 123 -9.77 -9.31 -2.25
CA ASP A 123 -10.42 -10.36 -1.46
C ASP A 123 -11.75 -10.80 -2.12
N GLY A 124 -11.66 -11.86 -2.91
CA GLY A 124 -12.74 -12.41 -3.73
C GLY A 124 -12.30 -12.80 -5.14
N ALA A 125 -11.22 -12.21 -5.66
CA ALA A 125 -10.62 -12.58 -6.94
C ALA A 125 -9.64 -13.76 -6.80
N LYS A 126 -10.08 -14.82 -6.09
CA LYS A 126 -9.26 -15.98 -5.67
C LYS A 126 -8.58 -16.73 -6.84
N GLU A 127 -8.89 -16.44 -8.10
CA GLU A 127 -8.44 -17.23 -9.25
C GLU A 127 -8.01 -16.42 -10.49
N ASN A 128 -8.05 -15.08 -10.50
CA ASN A 128 -7.86 -14.31 -11.76
C ASN A 128 -7.00 -13.04 -11.65
N ILE A 129 -6.16 -12.90 -10.63
CA ILE A 129 -5.25 -11.75 -10.61
C ILE A 129 -4.06 -11.94 -11.54
N VAL A 130 -3.71 -10.92 -12.32
CA VAL A 130 -2.45 -10.87 -13.08
C VAL A 130 -1.53 -9.84 -12.47
N VAL A 131 -0.35 -10.27 -12.00
CA VAL A 131 0.70 -9.36 -11.52
C VAL A 131 1.51 -8.90 -12.72
N LYS A 132 1.31 -7.65 -13.13
CA LYS A 132 2.04 -7.02 -14.22
C LYS A 132 3.22 -6.21 -13.69
N VAL A 133 4.39 -6.42 -14.27
CA VAL A 133 5.59 -5.63 -14.04
C VAL A 133 5.52 -4.34 -14.86
N THR A 134 5.56 -3.19 -14.20
CA THR A 134 5.44 -1.88 -14.86
C THR A 134 6.80 -1.18 -15.01
N HIS A 135 7.80 -1.55 -14.22
CA HIS A 135 9.19 -1.10 -14.34
C HIS A 135 10.15 -2.29 -14.27
N ASN A 136 11.34 -2.18 -14.88
CA ASN A 136 12.34 -3.24 -14.83
C ASN A 136 12.72 -3.57 -13.38
N LEU A 137 12.71 -4.86 -13.03
CA LEU A 137 13.09 -5.36 -11.71
C LEU A 137 14.36 -6.19 -11.84
N THR A 138 15.43 -5.78 -11.18
CA THR A 138 16.70 -6.50 -11.20
C THR A 138 16.85 -7.34 -9.95
N PHE A 139 17.02 -8.65 -10.14
CA PHE A 139 17.29 -9.62 -9.10
C PHE A 139 18.79 -9.91 -9.09
N PRO A 140 19.53 -9.43 -8.07
CA PRO A 140 20.97 -9.61 -8.02
C PRO A 140 21.34 -11.07 -7.73
N TYR A 141 22.38 -11.55 -8.40
CA TYR A 141 23.03 -12.80 -8.07
C TYR A 141 24.06 -12.55 -6.96
N ASN A 142 23.88 -13.23 -5.82
CA ASN A 142 24.85 -13.24 -4.73
C ASN A 142 25.38 -14.65 -4.51
N GLN A 143 26.70 -14.82 -4.58
CA GLN A 143 27.38 -16.12 -4.44
C GLN A 143 27.32 -16.69 -3.01
N SER A 144 27.12 -15.85 -1.98
CA SER A 144 27.00 -16.35 -0.61
C SER A 144 25.74 -17.17 -0.35
N GLU A 145 24.78 -17.17 -1.29
CA GLU A 145 23.47 -17.82 -1.23
C GLU A 145 23.33 -18.84 -2.37
N GLU A 146 24.42 -19.57 -2.67
CA GLU A 146 24.56 -20.50 -3.81
C GLU A 146 23.56 -21.66 -3.80
N VAL A 147 23.00 -22.03 -2.65
CA VAL A 147 22.23 -23.28 -2.49
C VAL A 147 20.82 -23.18 -3.07
N GLU A 148 20.29 -21.97 -3.24
CA GLU A 148 19.00 -21.77 -3.88
C GLU A 148 19.13 -20.60 -4.84
N LEU A 149 19.12 -20.82 -6.16
CA LEU A 149 18.96 -19.77 -7.18
C LEU A 149 17.65 -18.97 -7.05
N MET A 150 16.99 -19.06 -5.90
CA MET A 150 15.83 -18.30 -5.53
C MET A 150 16.25 -16.90 -5.10
N ARG A 151 15.66 -15.87 -5.70
CA ARG A 151 15.89 -14.48 -5.32
C ARG A 151 14.56 -13.77 -5.08
N THR A 152 14.53 -12.97 -4.04
CA THR A 152 13.35 -12.21 -3.62
C THR A 152 13.63 -10.72 -3.68
N LEU A 153 12.70 -9.99 -4.29
CA LEU A 153 12.58 -8.55 -4.08
C LEU A 153 11.42 -8.30 -3.14
N TYR A 154 11.66 -7.44 -2.16
CA TYR A 154 10.63 -6.95 -1.26
C TYR A 154 10.23 -5.55 -1.67
N PHE A 155 8.96 -5.24 -1.48
CA PHE A 155 8.35 -3.95 -1.74
C PHE A 155 7.71 -3.46 -0.46
N GLN A 156 8.02 -2.23 -0.07
CA GLN A 156 7.46 -1.60 1.12
C GLN A 156 7.55 -0.09 0.94
N ASP A 157 6.46 0.63 1.22
CA ASP A 157 6.44 2.10 1.12
C ASP A 157 6.97 2.58 -0.24
N GLU A 158 6.48 1.94 -1.31
CA GLU A 158 6.84 2.23 -2.71
C GLU A 158 8.34 2.08 -3.04
N LYS A 159 9.12 1.39 -2.20
CA LYS A 159 10.54 1.13 -2.40
C LYS A 159 10.83 -0.35 -2.59
N ILE A 160 11.90 -0.66 -3.31
CA ILE A 160 12.40 -2.02 -3.52
C ILE A 160 13.58 -2.30 -2.59
N TYR A 161 13.56 -3.48 -1.98
CA TYR A 161 14.60 -4.00 -1.10
C TYR A 161 15.04 -5.39 -1.57
N SER A 162 16.34 -5.66 -1.50
CA SER A 162 16.90 -7.01 -1.67
C SER A 162 16.79 -7.83 -0.38
N GLU A 163 17.03 -9.14 -0.44
CA GLU A 163 17.06 -10.03 0.74
C GLU A 163 18.03 -9.59 1.84
N SER A 164 19.13 -8.94 1.47
CA SER A 164 20.12 -8.39 2.42
C SER A 164 19.67 -7.11 3.15
N SER A 165 18.57 -6.49 2.71
CA SER A 165 18.10 -5.21 3.23
C SER A 165 17.06 -5.43 4.33
N LYS A 166 17.16 -4.69 5.43
CA LYS A 166 16.17 -4.76 6.52
C LYS A 166 14.92 -3.98 6.15
N LEU A 167 13.79 -4.68 6.10
CA LEU A 167 12.46 -4.07 6.06
C LEU A 167 12.16 -3.36 7.38
N ILE A 168 11.34 -2.32 7.31
CA ILE A 168 10.81 -1.63 8.49
C ILE A 168 9.82 -2.59 9.17
N PRO A 169 10.04 -2.94 10.45
CA PRO A 169 9.15 -3.84 11.17
C PRO A 169 7.72 -3.30 11.25
N LYS A 170 6.73 -4.20 11.21
CA LYS A 170 5.29 -3.90 11.37
C LYS A 170 4.67 -3.00 10.28
N LEU A 171 5.39 -2.63 9.22
CA LEU A 171 4.78 -2.02 8.03
C LEU A 171 4.37 -3.10 7.02
N PRO A 172 3.27 -2.88 6.27
CA PRO A 172 2.91 -3.75 5.16
C PRO A 172 4.05 -3.92 4.16
N TRP A 173 4.13 -5.08 3.53
CA TRP A 173 5.13 -5.36 2.51
C TRP A 173 4.66 -6.44 1.56
N CYS A 174 5.14 -6.41 0.32
CA CYS A 174 4.98 -7.49 -0.64
C CYS A 174 6.34 -8.05 -1.04
N SER A 175 6.38 -9.28 -1.52
CA SER A 175 7.61 -9.90 -2.02
C SER A 175 7.34 -10.64 -3.31
N LEU A 176 8.18 -10.43 -4.32
CA LEU A 176 8.21 -11.22 -5.53
C LEU A 176 9.44 -12.12 -5.50
N ARG A 177 9.22 -13.44 -5.51
CA ARG A 177 10.27 -14.45 -5.52
C ARG A 177 10.34 -15.12 -6.89
N ILE A 178 11.55 -15.21 -7.45
CA ILE A 178 11.84 -15.90 -8.69
C ILE A 178 12.97 -16.92 -8.48
N GLN A 179 13.03 -17.93 -9.33
CA GLN A 179 14.19 -18.82 -9.46
C GLN A 179 15.00 -18.42 -10.68
N LEU A 180 16.25 -18.02 -10.50
CA LEU A 180 17.21 -17.80 -11.57
C LEU A 180 17.55 -19.11 -12.27
N SER A 181 17.72 -19.05 -13.58
CA SER A 181 18.17 -20.19 -14.38
C SER A 181 19.70 -20.21 -14.57
N ARG A 182 20.38 -19.15 -14.13
CA ARG A 182 21.82 -18.90 -14.33
C ARG A 182 22.41 -18.14 -13.15
N ASN A 183 23.73 -18.23 -13.00
CA ASN A 183 24.52 -17.56 -11.97
C ASN A 183 24.84 -16.12 -12.37
N GLU A 184 23.83 -15.33 -12.73
CA GLU A 184 23.97 -13.95 -13.18
C GLU A 184 22.76 -13.10 -12.73
N ASP A 185 23.00 -11.80 -12.54
CA ASP A 185 21.93 -10.83 -12.31
C ASP A 185 20.87 -10.97 -13.38
N THR A 186 19.61 -11.02 -12.96
CA THR A 186 18.49 -11.23 -13.88
C THR A 186 17.49 -10.10 -13.78
N THR A 187 17.22 -9.46 -14.92
CA THR A 187 16.19 -8.43 -15.03
C THR A 187 14.89 -9.00 -15.55
N VAL A 188 13.83 -8.85 -14.77
CA VAL A 188 12.44 -8.98 -15.22
C VAL A 188 12.04 -7.67 -15.88
N LYS A 189 11.67 -7.72 -17.16
CA LYS A 189 11.39 -6.51 -17.94
C LYS A 189 10.00 -5.95 -17.65
N ALA A 190 9.86 -4.63 -17.79
CA ALA A 190 8.56 -3.98 -17.86
C ALA A 190 7.69 -4.61 -18.95
N GLY A 191 6.41 -4.79 -18.65
CA GLY A 191 5.43 -5.45 -19.50
C GLY A 191 5.25 -6.94 -19.24
N GLU A 192 6.14 -7.59 -18.48
CA GLU A 192 5.97 -8.99 -18.08
C GLU A 192 4.74 -9.17 -17.18
N GLU A 193 4.05 -10.28 -17.36
CA GLU A 193 2.82 -10.62 -16.63
C GLU A 193 2.97 -11.99 -15.98
N PHE A 194 2.70 -12.06 -14.68
CA PHE A 194 2.68 -13.29 -13.90
C PHE A 194 1.25 -13.67 -13.56
N ILE A 195 0.86 -14.87 -13.98
CA ILE A 195 -0.47 -15.42 -13.74
C ILE A 195 -0.32 -16.53 -12.70
N PRO A 196 -0.80 -16.34 -11.47
CA PRO A 196 -0.71 -17.34 -10.42
C PRO A 196 -1.57 -18.56 -10.77
N VAL A 197 -1.15 -19.71 -10.26
CA VAL A 197 -1.87 -20.98 -10.35
C VAL A 197 -2.70 -21.27 -9.10
N SER A 198 -2.31 -20.69 -7.96
CA SER A 198 -3.01 -20.87 -6.70
C SER A 198 -2.87 -19.64 -5.83
N TYR A 199 -3.85 -19.49 -4.94
CA TYR A 199 -3.90 -18.45 -3.93
C TYR A 199 -4.16 -19.08 -2.56
N ASP A 200 -3.47 -18.58 -1.55
CA ASP A 200 -3.74 -18.87 -0.15
C ASP A 200 -3.72 -17.58 0.67
N GLY A 201 -4.66 -17.45 1.60
CA GLY A 201 -4.80 -16.30 2.48
C GLY A 201 -4.84 -16.77 3.93
N HIS A 202 -3.83 -16.42 4.72
CA HIS A 202 -3.75 -16.86 6.11
C HIS A 202 -3.25 -15.77 7.06
N ASN A 203 -3.73 -15.83 8.30
CA ASN A 203 -3.32 -14.93 9.37
C ASN A 203 -2.01 -15.44 10.00
N ASN A 204 -0.88 -15.04 9.43
CA ASN A 204 0.42 -15.62 9.76
C ASN A 204 0.97 -15.19 11.13
N ASN A 205 0.58 -14.01 11.63
CA ASN A 205 0.90 -13.57 12.99
C ASN A 205 -0.11 -12.51 13.49
N SER A 206 0.03 -12.06 14.74
CA SER A 206 -0.87 -11.09 15.37
C SER A 206 -1.00 -9.75 14.63
N TYR A 207 -0.08 -9.42 13.72
CA TYR A 207 0.01 -8.13 13.05
C TYR A 207 -0.45 -8.15 11.60
N PHE A 208 -0.28 -9.27 10.89
CA PHE A 208 -0.50 -9.33 9.45
C PHE A 208 -1.47 -10.44 9.02
N THR A 209 -2.15 -10.16 7.92
CA THR A 209 -2.78 -11.15 7.05
C THR A 209 -1.90 -11.29 5.81
N THR A 210 -1.51 -12.52 5.49
CA THR A 210 -0.64 -12.84 4.34
C THR A 210 -1.51 -13.33 3.19
N HIS A 211 -1.39 -12.67 2.04
CA HIS A 211 -1.97 -13.09 0.76
C HIS A 211 -0.84 -13.66 -0.10
N SER A 212 -0.89 -14.96 -0.38
CA SER A 212 0.14 -15.71 -1.09
C SER A 212 -0.37 -16.23 -2.43
N TYR A 213 0.37 -15.91 -3.48
CA TYR A 213 0.06 -16.28 -4.86
C TYR A 213 1.21 -17.12 -5.42
N SER A 214 0.95 -18.39 -5.71
CA SER A 214 1.97 -19.28 -6.29
C SER A 214 1.94 -19.21 -7.81
N PHE A 215 3.10 -19.23 -8.45
CA PHE A 215 3.25 -19.42 -9.91
C PHE A 215 3.67 -20.85 -10.27
N VAL A 216 3.87 -21.70 -9.26
CA VAL A 216 4.25 -23.10 -9.38
C VAL A 216 3.09 -23.98 -8.94
N ASP A 217 2.69 -24.90 -9.82
CA ASP A 217 1.76 -25.97 -9.47
C ASP A 217 2.57 -27.09 -8.83
N PHE A 218 2.56 -27.13 -7.50
CA PHE A 218 3.30 -28.12 -6.72
C PHE A 218 2.77 -29.55 -6.91
N ALA A 219 1.49 -29.71 -7.24
CA ALA A 219 0.88 -31.02 -7.42
C ALA A 219 1.29 -31.66 -8.76
N SER A 220 1.38 -30.85 -9.83
CA SER A 220 1.80 -31.32 -11.15
C SER A 220 3.28 -31.08 -11.47
N GLY A 221 4.01 -30.37 -10.61
CA GLY A 221 5.40 -29.94 -10.84
C GLY A 221 5.57 -28.91 -11.96
N LYS A 222 4.47 -28.37 -12.52
CA LYS A 222 4.51 -27.43 -13.65
C LYS A 222 4.73 -25.99 -13.16
N LYS A 223 5.74 -25.33 -13.71
CA LYS A 223 6.02 -23.90 -13.49
C LYS A 223 5.35 -23.08 -14.59
N ARG A 224 4.40 -22.21 -14.26
CA ARG A 224 3.81 -21.29 -15.25
C ARG A 224 4.70 -20.05 -15.43
N GLY A 225 4.77 -19.54 -16.65
CA GLY A 225 5.54 -18.32 -16.95
C GLY A 225 7.06 -18.52 -16.90
N SER A 226 7.56 -19.75 -17.03
CA SER A 226 8.99 -20.04 -17.17
C SER A 226 9.60 -19.24 -18.32
N LYS A 227 10.75 -18.60 -18.06
CA LYS A 227 11.54 -17.87 -19.05
C LYS A 227 12.94 -18.46 -19.13
N ARG A 228 13.66 -18.08 -20.19
CA ARG A 228 15.04 -18.52 -20.40
C ARG A 228 15.97 -18.24 -19.21
N LEU A 229 15.78 -17.11 -18.54
CA LEU A 229 16.67 -16.62 -17.49
C LEU A 229 16.12 -16.79 -16.08
N TYR A 230 14.81 -16.96 -15.91
CA TYR A 230 14.19 -17.12 -14.60
C TYR A 230 12.84 -17.83 -14.69
N ASN A 231 12.36 -18.30 -13.54
CA ASN A 231 11.02 -18.83 -13.35
C ASN A 231 10.34 -18.04 -12.22
N PRO A 232 9.16 -17.46 -12.42
CA PRO A 232 8.41 -16.89 -11.32
C PRO A 232 8.03 -18.01 -10.34
N PHE A 233 8.14 -17.74 -9.04
CA PHE A 233 7.90 -18.76 -8.02
C PHE A 233 6.69 -18.42 -7.16
N MET A 234 6.74 -17.29 -6.47
CA MET A 234 5.67 -16.87 -5.57
C MET A 234 5.65 -15.35 -5.42
N PHE A 235 4.46 -14.82 -5.20
CA PHE A 235 4.23 -13.45 -4.83
C PHE A 235 3.43 -13.41 -3.52
N ASN A 236 3.94 -12.71 -2.50
CA ASN A 236 3.27 -12.59 -1.20
C ASN A 236 3.01 -11.12 -0.90
N CYS A 237 1.90 -10.82 -0.23
CA CYS A 237 1.64 -9.52 0.37
C CYS A 237 1.20 -9.70 1.82
N ASN A 238 1.93 -9.08 2.73
CA ASN A 238 1.58 -8.97 4.14
C ASN A 238 0.94 -7.61 4.36
N VAL A 239 -0.37 -7.62 4.58
CA VAL A 239 -1.14 -6.43 4.94
C VAL A 239 -1.48 -6.47 6.42
N LEU A 240 -1.66 -5.31 7.03
CA LEU A 240 -2.05 -5.26 8.44
C LEU A 240 -3.36 -6.02 8.65
N ARG A 241 -3.43 -6.78 9.74
CA ARG A 241 -4.62 -7.57 10.04
C ARG A 241 -5.86 -6.67 10.15
N GLY A 242 -6.88 -6.98 9.35
CA GLY A 242 -8.11 -6.18 9.26
C GLY A 242 -8.08 -5.07 8.20
N MET A 243 -6.94 -4.85 7.54
CA MET A 243 -6.85 -4.00 6.35
C MET A 243 -7.36 -4.77 5.14
N ASP A 244 -8.25 -4.18 4.35
CA ASP A 244 -8.71 -4.75 3.09
C ASP A 244 -7.55 -4.79 2.08
N PHE A 245 -7.23 -5.98 1.56
CA PHE A 245 -6.31 -6.07 0.43
C PHE A 245 -7.04 -5.67 -0.86
N ASN A 246 -6.75 -4.46 -1.33
CA ASN A 246 -7.34 -3.87 -2.54
C ASN A 246 -6.26 -3.19 -3.40
N GLY A 247 -6.65 -2.64 -4.55
CA GLY A 247 -5.72 -2.01 -5.49
C GLY A 247 -4.92 -0.85 -4.90
N ASP A 248 -5.53 -0.04 -4.04
CA ASP A 248 -4.88 1.10 -3.40
C ASP A 248 -3.86 0.65 -2.36
N THR A 249 -4.23 -0.32 -1.51
CA THR A 249 -3.32 -0.93 -0.54
C THR A 249 -2.13 -1.56 -1.25
N PHE A 250 -2.39 -2.30 -2.32
CA PHE A 250 -1.36 -2.88 -3.15
C PHE A 250 -0.41 -1.81 -3.70
N ALA A 251 -0.94 -0.75 -4.32
CA ALA A 251 -0.16 0.35 -4.89
C ALA A 251 0.68 1.08 -3.83
N SER A 252 0.15 1.31 -2.63
CA SER A 252 0.90 1.94 -1.52
C SER A 252 2.10 1.11 -1.05
N ILE A 253 2.07 -0.21 -1.27
CA ILE A 253 3.15 -1.12 -0.89
C ILE A 253 4.17 -1.22 -2.02
N VAL A 254 3.71 -1.47 -3.24
CA VAL A 254 4.57 -1.79 -4.39
C VAL A 254 4.90 -0.60 -5.28
N GLY A 255 4.34 0.58 -5.00
CA GLY A 255 4.49 1.77 -5.81
C GLY A 255 4.09 1.54 -7.27
N ASN A 256 4.82 2.18 -8.17
CA ASN A 256 4.62 2.05 -9.62
C ASN A 256 5.36 0.86 -10.24
N TYR A 257 5.91 -0.08 -9.45
CA TYR A 257 6.71 -1.21 -9.94
C TYR A 257 5.87 -2.40 -10.41
N LEU A 258 4.72 -2.60 -9.77
CA LEU A 258 3.79 -3.68 -10.07
C LEU A 258 2.37 -3.15 -10.18
N LYS A 259 1.53 -3.84 -10.95
CA LYS A 259 0.09 -3.61 -11.03
C LYS A 259 -0.66 -4.94 -10.98
N ILE A 260 -1.76 -5.00 -10.25
CA ILE A 260 -2.72 -6.11 -10.32
C ILE A 260 -3.82 -5.76 -11.34
N LYS A 261 -4.16 -6.72 -12.19
CA LYS A 261 -5.36 -6.71 -13.05
C LYS A 261 -6.32 -7.80 -12.60
#